data_AF-A0A3D3SS52-F1
#
_entry.id   AF-A0A3D3SS52-F1
#
_cell.length_a   1.000
_cell.length_b   1.000
_cell.length_c   1.000
_cell.angle_alpha   90.00
_cell.angle_beta   90.00
_cell.angle_gamma   90.00
#
_symmetry.space_group_name_H-M   'P 1'
#
loop_
_entity.id
_entity.type
_entity.pdbx_description
1 polymer ?
#
loop_
_entity_poly.entity_id
_entity_poly.type
_entity_poly.pdbx_seq_one_letter_code
_entity_poly.pdbx_strand_id
1 'polypeptide(L)'
;VLVSKDINIRIKAHALGLFAEDYFNDQVIDDADLLYTGSMALPQDFWETHGKNMESWQQAGTTYYRVAGPLCSGLHLNEFVYEDGERPLHAIVQEIRGQTATLRVLRDYAHTKNAIWGIVARNREQNFALSLLMNPDIDFVTLLGQAGTGKTLLALAAGLAQTLETKLYSEIIV
;
A
#
# COMPACT_ATOMS: atom_id res chain seq x y z
N VAL A 1 31.09 -29.36 4.96
CA VAL A 1 29.61 -29.39 4.93
C VAL A 1 29.15 -28.51 3.77
N LEU A 2 28.44 -29.07 2.80
CA LEU A 2 27.84 -28.35 1.66
C LEU A 2 26.38 -28.01 2.01
N VAL A 3 26.06 -26.73 2.07
CA VAL A 3 24.69 -26.26 2.36
C VAL A 3 24.05 -25.80 1.06
N SER A 4 22.90 -26.34 0.69
CA SER A 4 22.20 -26.00 -0.56
C SER A 4 20.70 -26.18 -0.41
N LYS A 5 19.89 -25.38 -1.11
CA LYS A 5 18.42 -25.59 -1.27
C LYS A 5 18.08 -26.61 -2.37
N ASP A 6 19.02 -26.94 -3.25
CA ASP A 6 18.78 -27.87 -4.35
C ASP A 6 19.05 -29.32 -3.93
N ILE A 7 18.00 -30.14 -3.99
CA ILE A 7 18.05 -31.55 -3.61
C ILE A 7 19.04 -32.37 -4.46
N ASN A 8 19.19 -32.05 -5.75
CA ASN A 8 20.10 -32.77 -6.65
C ASN A 8 21.57 -32.53 -6.28
N ILE A 9 21.88 -31.32 -5.83
CA ILE A 9 23.24 -30.97 -5.38
C ILE A 9 23.58 -31.73 -4.09
N ARG A 10 22.63 -31.85 -3.16
CA ARG A 10 22.84 -32.61 -1.92
C ARG A 10 22.97 -34.11 -2.17
N ILE A 11 22.19 -34.68 -3.08
CA ILE A 11 22.32 -36.10 -3.49
C ILE A 11 23.69 -36.37 -4.11
N LYS A 12 24.18 -35.49 -5.01
CA LYS A 12 25.52 -35.62 -5.59
C LYS A 12 26.63 -35.51 -4.55
N ALA A 13 26.49 -34.58 -3.61
CA ALA A 13 27.45 -34.42 -2.52
C ALA A 13 27.50 -35.68 -1.63
N HIS A 14 26.35 -36.24 -1.29
CA HIS A 14 26.28 -37.51 -0.56
C HIS A 14 26.96 -38.66 -1.30
N ALA A 15 26.77 -38.75 -2.62
CA ALA A 15 27.43 -39.76 -3.46
C ALA A 15 28.96 -39.60 -3.51
N LEU A 16 29.47 -38.38 -3.33
CA LEU A 16 30.90 -38.06 -3.29
C LEU A 16 31.50 -38.13 -1.87
N GLY A 17 30.73 -38.57 -0.87
CA GLY A 17 31.17 -38.61 0.53
C GLY A 17 31.31 -37.24 1.19
N LEU A 18 30.75 -36.19 0.56
CA LEU A 18 30.71 -34.85 1.13
C LEU A 18 29.45 -34.72 1.99
N PHE A 19 29.63 -34.37 3.26
CA PHE A 19 28.51 -34.00 4.13
C PHE A 19 27.74 -32.83 3.53
N ALA A 20 26.44 -33.01 3.32
CA ALA A 20 25.56 -31.98 2.79
C ALA A 20 24.32 -31.81 3.67
N GLU A 21 23.93 -30.57 3.89
CA GLU A 21 22.79 -30.18 4.73
C GLU A 21 21.79 -29.36 3.90
N ASP A 22 20.51 -29.48 4.25
CA ASP A 22 19.50 -28.60 3.67
C ASP A 22 19.70 -27.18 4.21
N TYR A 23 19.53 -26.18 3.34
CA TYR A 23 19.50 -24.81 3.77
C TYR A 23 18.12 -24.54 4.39
N PHE A 24 18.02 -24.65 5.71
CA PHE A 24 16.87 -24.15 6.46
C PHE A 24 17.02 -22.65 6.63
N ASN A 25 16.09 -21.90 6.05
CA ASN A 25 15.99 -20.46 6.27
C ASN A 25 15.17 -20.20 7.54
N ASP A 26 15.49 -20.88 8.64
CA ASP A 26 14.74 -20.76 9.91
C ASP A 26 15.23 -19.58 10.76
N GLN A 27 15.58 -18.49 10.08
CA GLN A 27 15.37 -17.14 10.60
C GLN A 27 14.34 -16.47 9.70
N VAL A 28 13.17 -17.09 9.61
CA VAL A 28 11.96 -16.31 9.37
C VAL A 28 11.85 -15.44 10.60
N ILE A 29 12.02 -14.13 10.43
CA ILE A 29 11.80 -13.17 11.49
C ILE A 29 10.33 -13.35 11.90
N ASP A 30 10.07 -14.01 13.02
CA ASP A 30 8.72 -14.20 13.59
C ASP A 30 8.03 -12.84 13.85
N ASP A 31 8.82 -11.76 13.87
CA ASP A 31 8.40 -10.37 14.06
C ASP A 31 8.10 -9.63 12.75
N ALA A 32 8.06 -10.28 11.59
CA ALA A 32 7.68 -9.62 10.33
C ALA A 32 6.26 -9.00 10.39
N ASP A 33 5.37 -9.60 11.18
CA ASP A 33 4.02 -9.10 11.45
C ASP A 33 4.01 -7.90 12.42
N LEU A 34 5.11 -7.65 13.16
CA LEU A 34 5.30 -6.45 13.99
C LEU A 34 5.85 -5.27 13.19
N LEU A 35 6.23 -5.49 11.92
CA LEU A 35 6.73 -4.42 11.08
C LEU A 35 5.59 -3.50 10.67
N TYR A 36 5.94 -2.22 10.57
CA TYR A 36 5.05 -1.19 10.06
C TYR A 36 4.53 -1.57 8.66
N THR A 37 3.20 -1.73 8.56
CA THR A 37 2.53 -2.22 7.34
C THR A 37 2.26 -1.12 6.32
N GLY A 38 2.50 0.15 6.68
CA GLY A 38 2.15 1.29 5.84
C GLY A 38 0.67 1.70 5.95
N SER A 39 -0.12 1.02 6.78
CA SER A 39 -1.52 1.36 6.99
C SER A 39 -2.02 1.09 8.41
N MET A 40 -2.95 1.90 8.89
CA MET A 40 -3.55 1.79 10.21
C MET A 40 -5.08 1.86 10.13
N ALA A 41 -5.75 0.93 10.81
CA ALA A 41 -7.17 1.05 11.11
C ALA A 41 -7.36 2.14 12.17
N LEU A 42 -8.21 3.11 11.89
CA LEU A 42 -8.59 4.12 12.88
C LEU A 42 -9.46 3.48 13.98
N PRO A 43 -9.22 3.83 15.25
CA PRO A 43 -10.09 3.41 16.36
C PRO A 43 -11.54 3.84 16.15
N GLN A 44 -12.51 3.08 16.69
CA GLN A 44 -13.93 3.42 16.56
C GLN A 44 -14.29 4.78 17.18
N ASP A 45 -13.56 5.20 18.22
CA ASP A 45 -13.71 6.48 18.91
C ASP A 45 -12.86 7.60 18.27
N PHE A 46 -12.25 7.37 17.10
CA PHE A 46 -11.35 8.33 16.45
C PHE A 46 -12.03 9.68 16.25
N TRP A 47 -13.25 9.71 15.71
CA TRP A 47 -13.95 10.97 15.46
C TRP A 47 -14.44 11.65 16.75
N GLU A 48 -14.69 10.90 17.82
CA GLU A 48 -15.05 11.47 19.12
C GLU A 48 -13.84 12.16 19.76
N THR A 49 -12.67 11.55 19.65
CA THR A 49 -11.43 12.01 20.27
C THR A 49 -10.66 13.03 19.42
N HIS A 50 -10.80 12.99 18.09
CA HIS A 50 -10.03 13.82 17.15
C HIS A 50 -10.88 14.80 16.31
N GLY A 51 -12.21 14.63 16.31
CA GLY A 51 -13.12 15.38 15.42
C GLY A 51 -13.58 16.75 15.95
N LYS A 52 -13.39 17.05 17.24
CA LYS A 52 -13.98 18.23 17.91
C LYS A 52 -13.62 19.57 17.24
N ASN A 53 -12.38 19.71 16.79
CA ASN A 53 -11.86 20.90 16.09
C ASN A 53 -11.41 20.54 14.66
N MET A 54 -12.06 19.55 14.04
CA MET A 54 -11.68 19.13 12.71
C MET A 54 -11.96 20.23 11.68
N GLU A 55 -10.96 20.54 10.86
CA GLU A 55 -11.12 21.36 9.67
C GLU A 55 -11.28 20.44 8.45
N SER A 56 -12.19 20.78 7.53
CA SER A 56 -12.37 20.09 6.27
C SER A 56 -12.31 21.10 5.13
N TRP A 57 -11.52 20.81 4.11
CA TRP A 57 -11.45 21.64 2.90
C TRP A 57 -11.23 20.80 1.65
N GLN A 58 -11.46 21.43 0.50
CA GLN A 58 -11.19 20.86 -0.82
C GLN A 58 -10.03 21.59 -1.47
N GLN A 59 -9.08 20.84 -2.03
CA GLN A 59 -7.99 21.39 -2.82
C GLN A 59 -7.78 20.50 -4.05
N ALA A 60 -7.83 21.12 -5.24
CA ALA A 60 -7.73 20.42 -6.53
C ALA A 60 -8.69 19.20 -6.65
N GLY A 61 -9.93 19.35 -6.14
CA GLY A 61 -10.94 18.29 -6.18
C GLY A 61 -10.71 17.13 -5.20
N THR A 62 -9.76 17.27 -4.27
CA THR A 62 -9.48 16.28 -3.22
C THR A 62 -9.86 16.85 -1.85
N THR A 63 -10.54 16.04 -1.04
CA THR A 63 -10.90 16.37 0.34
C THR A 63 -9.70 16.21 1.26
N TYR A 64 -9.51 17.17 2.15
CA TYR A 64 -8.55 17.10 3.24
C TYR A 64 -9.26 17.29 4.57
N TYR A 65 -8.79 16.56 5.58
CA TYR A 65 -9.17 16.75 6.97
C TYR A 65 -7.94 17.14 7.77
N ARG A 66 -8.04 18.17 8.60
CA ARG A 66 -7.09 18.41 9.68
C ARG A 66 -7.74 18.02 10.99
N VAL A 67 -7.15 17.04 11.64
CA VAL A 67 -7.63 16.50 12.92
C VAL A 67 -6.62 16.82 14.02
N ALA A 68 -7.10 16.88 15.25
CA ALA A 68 -6.27 17.15 16.42
C ALA A 68 -6.60 16.17 17.54
N GLY A 69 -5.61 15.44 18.05
CA GLY A 69 -5.81 14.52 19.16
C GLY A 69 -4.60 13.62 19.43
N PRO A 70 -4.71 12.72 20.43
CA PRO A 70 -3.58 11.98 20.97
C PRO A 70 -2.94 11.00 19.97
N LEU A 71 -3.71 10.48 19.00
CA LEU A 71 -3.19 9.54 18.00
C LEU A 71 -2.33 10.25 16.94
N CYS A 72 -2.54 11.55 16.70
CA CYS A 72 -1.89 12.28 15.61
C CYS A 72 -0.36 12.25 15.67
N SER A 73 0.23 12.28 16.87
CA SER A 73 1.68 12.22 17.04
C SER A 73 2.29 10.83 16.80
N GLY A 74 1.46 9.79 16.80
CA GLY A 74 1.87 8.41 16.53
C GLY A 74 1.68 7.97 15.07
N LEU A 75 1.04 8.80 14.25
CA LEU A 75 0.90 8.56 12.82
C LEU A 75 2.24 8.76 12.11
N HIS A 76 2.39 8.17 10.92
CA HIS A 76 3.54 8.37 10.05
C HIS A 76 3.17 9.10 8.78
N LEU A 77 4.12 9.87 8.24
CA LEU A 77 3.94 10.49 6.93
C LEU A 77 3.75 9.41 5.86
N ASN A 78 2.81 9.63 4.94
CA ASN A 78 2.41 8.67 3.91
C ASN A 78 1.80 7.36 4.43
N GLU A 79 1.47 7.28 5.72
CA GLU A 79 0.66 6.19 6.27
C GLU A 79 -0.76 6.25 5.70
N PHE A 80 -1.26 5.13 5.22
CA PHE A 80 -2.68 5.01 4.92
C PHE A 80 -3.47 4.83 6.20
N VAL A 81 -4.51 5.64 6.40
CA VAL A 81 -5.44 5.43 7.50
C VAL A 81 -6.80 5.05 6.93
N TYR A 82 -7.48 4.12 7.59
CA TYR A 82 -8.78 3.68 7.14
C TYR A 82 -9.76 3.46 8.28
N GLU A 83 -11.04 3.64 7.97
CA GLU A 83 -12.15 3.27 8.82
C GLU A 83 -13.13 2.46 7.97
N ASP A 84 -13.44 1.25 8.44
CA ASP A 84 -14.47 0.41 7.87
C ASP A 84 -15.78 0.68 8.64
N GLY A 85 -16.92 0.79 7.95
CA GLY A 85 -18.21 1.07 8.62
C GLY A 85 -19.28 1.62 7.68
N GLU A 86 -20.32 2.25 8.25
CA GLU A 86 -21.40 2.89 7.47
C GLU A 86 -20.89 4.04 6.60
N ARG A 87 -19.83 4.73 7.05
CA ARG A 87 -19.17 5.82 6.33
C ARG A 87 -17.68 5.51 6.22
N PRO A 88 -17.28 4.67 5.26
CA PRO A 88 -15.89 4.26 5.16
C PRO A 88 -15.00 5.47 4.83
N LEU A 89 -13.85 5.53 5.47
CA LEU A 89 -12.80 6.50 5.18
C LEU A 89 -11.57 5.76 4.69
N HIS A 90 -11.04 6.17 3.54
CA HIS A 90 -9.69 5.81 3.11
C HIS A 90 -8.93 7.13 2.92
N ALA A 91 -7.84 7.32 3.65
CA ALA A 91 -7.02 8.52 3.56
C ALA A 91 -5.52 8.20 3.68
N ILE A 92 -4.69 9.19 3.35
CA ILE A 92 -3.24 9.14 3.54
C ILE A 92 -2.79 10.34 4.36
N VAL A 93 -1.89 10.13 5.30
CA VAL A 93 -1.30 11.19 6.11
C VAL A 93 -0.37 12.03 5.26
N GLN A 94 -0.60 13.34 5.19
CA GLN A 94 0.20 14.29 4.41
C GLN A 94 1.07 15.20 5.27
N GLU A 95 0.69 15.39 6.54
CA GLU A 95 1.41 16.27 7.44
C GLU A 95 1.12 15.90 8.88
N ILE A 96 2.13 16.01 9.75
CA ILE A 96 2.01 15.83 11.20
C ILE A 96 2.68 17.03 11.86
N ARG A 97 1.96 17.72 12.76
CA ARG A 97 2.47 18.82 13.57
C ARG A 97 2.03 18.62 15.02
N GLY A 98 2.91 18.03 15.83
CA GLY A 98 2.61 17.70 17.23
C GLY A 98 1.40 16.77 17.32
N GLN A 99 0.31 17.26 17.93
CA GLN A 99 -0.95 16.52 18.07
C GLN A 99 -1.96 16.83 16.96
N THR A 100 -1.51 17.36 15.83
CA THR A 100 -2.36 17.61 14.66
C THR A 100 -1.85 16.85 13.46
N ALA A 101 -2.75 16.32 12.65
CA ALA A 101 -2.43 15.62 11.41
C ALA A 101 -3.35 16.09 10.27
N THR A 102 -2.79 16.25 9.08
CA THR A 102 -3.54 16.50 7.85
C THR A 102 -3.68 15.19 7.09
N LEU A 103 -4.91 14.75 6.88
CA LEU A 103 -5.30 13.56 6.15
C LEU A 103 -5.84 13.98 4.78
N ARG A 104 -5.35 13.36 3.71
CA ARG A 104 -5.90 13.51 2.36
C ARG A 104 -6.76 12.31 2.04
N VAL A 105 -8.04 12.53 1.77
CA VAL A 105 -8.96 11.45 1.38
C VAL A 105 -8.53 10.88 0.04
N LEU A 106 -8.48 9.56 -0.06
CA LEU A 106 -8.15 8.87 -1.30
C LEU A 106 -9.32 8.93 -2.26
N ARG A 107 -8.99 8.94 -3.55
CA ARG A 107 -9.99 8.66 -4.58
C ARG A 107 -10.47 7.22 -4.42
N ASP A 108 -11.78 7.03 -4.46
CA ASP A 108 -12.39 5.71 -4.38
C ASP A 108 -12.40 5.04 -5.76
N TYR A 109 -11.39 4.22 -6.04
CA TYR A 109 -11.28 3.42 -7.25
C TYR A 109 -12.16 2.16 -7.24
N ALA A 110 -12.85 1.84 -6.16
CA ALA A 110 -13.86 0.78 -6.16
C ALA A 110 -15.17 1.25 -6.84
N HIS A 111 -15.43 2.55 -6.84
CA HIS A 111 -16.57 3.13 -7.52
C HIS A 111 -16.36 3.17 -9.05
N THR A 112 -17.34 2.70 -9.83
CA THR A 112 -17.26 2.57 -11.31
C THR A 112 -16.93 3.87 -12.04
N LYS A 113 -17.42 5.02 -11.57
CA LYS A 113 -17.06 6.35 -12.10
C LYS A 113 -15.58 6.70 -12.02
N ASN A 114 -14.82 6.02 -11.15
CA ASN A 114 -13.39 6.22 -10.96
C ASN A 114 -12.56 5.07 -11.54
N ALA A 115 -13.19 4.16 -12.30
CA ALA A 115 -12.48 3.06 -12.92
C ALA A 115 -11.33 3.57 -13.80
N ILE A 116 -10.17 2.91 -13.72
CA ILE A 116 -8.99 3.22 -14.52
C ILE A 116 -8.92 2.20 -15.64
N TRP A 117 -9.10 2.64 -16.88
CA TRP A 117 -9.13 1.75 -18.05
C TRP A 117 -10.15 0.60 -17.91
N GLY A 118 -11.31 0.88 -17.30
CA GLY A 118 -12.35 -0.12 -17.01
C GLY A 118 -12.09 -1.02 -15.80
N ILE A 119 -10.98 -0.84 -15.09
CA ILE A 119 -10.64 -1.60 -13.87
C ILE A 119 -11.04 -0.82 -12.62
N VAL A 120 -11.78 -1.48 -11.72
CA VAL A 120 -12.09 -0.99 -10.38
C VAL A 120 -11.31 -1.78 -9.32
N ALA A 121 -10.95 -1.12 -8.22
CA ALA A 121 -10.38 -1.78 -7.06
C ALA A 121 -11.40 -2.74 -6.44
N ARG A 122 -10.97 -3.97 -6.10
CA ARG A 122 -11.83 -4.98 -5.47
C ARG A 122 -11.73 -5.02 -3.95
N ASN A 123 -10.68 -4.41 -3.40
CA ASN A 123 -10.43 -4.31 -1.97
C ASN A 123 -9.63 -3.03 -1.68
N ARG A 124 -9.44 -2.75 -0.39
CA ARG A 124 -8.73 -1.58 0.10
C ARG A 124 -7.28 -1.54 -0.40
N GLU A 125 -6.59 -2.67 -0.41
CA GLU A 125 -5.19 -2.77 -0.82
C GLU A 125 -5.02 -2.42 -2.30
N GLN A 126 -5.94 -2.84 -3.18
CA GLN A 126 -5.95 -2.42 -4.58
C GLN A 126 -6.29 -0.95 -4.74
N ASN A 127 -7.17 -0.40 -3.89
CA ASN A 127 -7.50 1.03 -3.89
C ASN A 127 -6.27 1.87 -3.51
N PHE A 128 -5.50 1.43 -2.51
CA PHE A 128 -4.24 2.06 -2.12
C PHE A 128 -3.21 1.95 -3.24
N ALA A 129 -3.05 0.76 -3.84
CA ALA A 129 -2.15 0.56 -4.97
C ALA A 129 -2.49 1.49 -6.15
N LEU A 130 -3.76 1.61 -6.54
CA LEU A 130 -4.17 2.54 -7.59
C LEU A 130 -3.95 4.00 -7.19
N SER A 131 -4.18 4.36 -5.92
CA SER A 131 -3.87 5.72 -5.45
C SER A 131 -2.39 6.06 -5.52
N LEU A 132 -1.48 5.09 -5.36
CA LEU A 132 -0.05 5.30 -5.53
C LEU A 132 0.32 5.34 -7.03
N LEU A 133 -0.15 4.36 -7.81
CA LEU A 133 0.15 4.26 -9.24
C LEU A 133 -0.34 5.46 -10.05
N MET A 134 -1.46 6.05 -9.66
CA MET A 134 -2.06 7.22 -10.34
C MET A 134 -1.55 8.56 -9.80
N ASN A 135 -0.58 8.56 -8.88
CA ASN A 135 0.02 9.78 -8.36
C ASN A 135 1.27 10.15 -9.19
N PRO A 136 1.23 11.26 -9.96
CA PRO A 136 2.36 11.67 -10.79
C PRO A 136 3.58 12.14 -9.98
N ASP A 137 3.42 12.44 -8.68
CA ASP A 137 4.53 12.83 -7.80
C ASP A 137 5.33 11.62 -7.27
N ILE A 138 4.94 10.39 -7.63
CA ILE A 138 5.61 9.15 -7.22
C ILE A 138 6.25 8.48 -8.44
N ASP A 139 7.58 8.57 -8.54
CA ASP A 139 8.34 8.03 -9.68
C ASP A 139 8.42 6.49 -9.69
N PHE A 140 8.28 5.86 -8.52
CA PHE A 140 8.50 4.43 -8.37
C PHE A 140 7.56 3.80 -7.36
N VAL A 141 6.83 2.75 -7.80
CA VAL A 141 5.92 1.97 -6.97
C VAL A 141 6.28 0.50 -7.05
N THR A 142 6.53 -0.13 -5.90
CA THR A 142 6.69 -1.58 -5.80
C THR A 142 5.40 -2.21 -5.31
N LEU A 143 4.86 -3.17 -6.06
CA LEU A 143 3.69 -3.95 -5.64
C LEU A 143 4.12 -5.36 -5.24
N LEU A 144 3.92 -5.68 -3.96
CA LEU A 144 4.15 -7.00 -3.39
C LEU A 144 2.81 -7.68 -3.11
N GLY A 145 2.78 -9.02 -3.18
CA GLY A 145 1.58 -9.79 -2.86
C GLY A 145 1.51 -11.12 -3.61
N GLN A 146 0.63 -12.00 -3.17
CA GLN A 146 0.45 -13.34 -3.75
C GLN A 146 0.16 -13.31 -5.26
N ALA A 147 0.48 -14.41 -5.95
CA ALA A 147 0.14 -14.56 -7.36
C ALA A 147 -1.38 -14.44 -7.57
N GLY A 148 -1.82 -13.81 -8.66
CA GLY A 148 -3.25 -13.64 -8.97
C GLY A 148 -3.95 -12.43 -8.31
N THR A 149 -3.25 -11.65 -7.48
CA THR A 149 -3.81 -10.45 -6.81
C THR A 149 -4.00 -9.22 -7.72
N GLY A 150 -3.72 -9.34 -9.02
CA GLY A 150 -3.96 -8.28 -10.00
C GLY A 150 -2.87 -7.21 -10.11
N LYS A 151 -1.71 -7.35 -9.47
CA LYS A 151 -0.60 -6.36 -9.49
C LYS A 151 -0.22 -5.89 -10.91
N THR A 152 0.07 -6.82 -11.81
CA THR A 152 0.41 -6.51 -13.21
C THR A 152 -0.77 -5.86 -13.94
N LEU A 153 -2.00 -6.31 -13.68
CA LEU A 153 -3.19 -5.73 -14.29
C LEU A 153 -3.39 -4.27 -13.86
N LEU A 154 -3.23 -3.96 -12.58
CA LEU A 154 -3.33 -2.59 -12.05
C LEU A 154 -2.23 -1.70 -12.61
N ALA A 155 -0.99 -2.19 -12.66
CA ALA A 155 0.14 -1.44 -13.23
C ALA A 155 -0.08 -1.13 -14.73
N LEU A 156 -0.52 -2.11 -15.51
CA LEU A 156 -0.85 -1.91 -16.93
C LEU A 156 -2.02 -0.95 -17.12
N ALA A 157 -3.09 -1.08 -16.34
CA ALA A 157 -4.24 -0.18 -16.40
C ALA A 157 -3.84 1.27 -16.09
N ALA A 158 -3.04 1.48 -15.04
CA ALA A 158 -2.51 2.79 -14.68
C ALA A 158 -1.58 3.37 -15.76
N GLY A 159 -0.68 2.56 -16.32
CA GLY A 159 0.21 2.99 -17.41
C GLY A 159 -0.56 3.37 -18.67
N LEU A 160 -1.55 2.57 -19.06
CA LEU A 160 -2.43 2.84 -20.21
C LEU A 160 -3.23 4.13 -20.01
N ALA A 161 -3.84 4.32 -18.84
CA ALA A 161 -4.59 5.54 -18.54
C ALA A 161 -3.67 6.79 -18.53
N GLN A 162 -2.46 6.67 -17.99
CA GLN A 162 -1.52 7.78 -17.95
C GLN A 162 -0.91 8.13 -19.31
N THR A 163 -0.86 7.17 -20.23
CA THR A 163 -0.31 7.39 -21.59
C THR A 163 -1.38 7.79 -22.60
N LEU A 164 -2.52 7.10 -22.62
CA LEU A 164 -3.51 7.21 -23.70
C LEU A 164 -4.68 8.13 -23.36
N GLU A 165 -5.14 8.15 -22.10
CA GLU A 165 -6.25 9.02 -21.67
C GLU A 165 -5.76 10.40 -21.23
N THR A 166 -4.86 10.45 -20.24
CA THR A 166 -4.38 11.72 -19.68
C THR A 166 -3.20 12.32 -20.44
N LYS A 167 -2.49 11.50 -21.25
CA LYS A 167 -1.30 11.90 -22.02
C LYS A 167 -0.21 12.53 -21.17
N LEU A 168 -0.09 12.08 -19.92
CA LEU A 168 0.98 12.47 -19.00
C LEU A 168 2.32 11.91 -19.47
N TYR A 169 2.31 10.68 -20.01
CA TYR A 169 3.49 10.02 -20.58
C TYR A 169 3.29 9.75 -22.07
N SER A 170 4.41 9.61 -22.80
CA SER A 170 4.39 9.33 -24.24
C SER A 170 4.31 7.84 -24.56
N GLU A 171 4.94 6.99 -23.74
CA GLU A 171 5.13 5.57 -24.04
C GLU A 171 5.13 4.71 -22.76
N ILE A 172 4.85 3.41 -22.94
CA ILE A 172 4.89 2.39 -21.89
C ILE A 172 5.94 1.37 -22.29
N ILE A 173 6.82 1.02 -21.36
CA ILE A 173 7.85 -0.01 -21.53
C ILE A 173 7.53 -1.16 -20.56
N VAL A 174 7.53 -2.39 -21.07
CA VAL A 174 7.21 -3.63 -20.33
C VAL A 174 8.33 -4.65 -20.51
#